data_AF-A0A521WVH7-F1
#
_entry.id   AF-A0A521WVH7-F1
#
_cell.length_a   1.000
_cell.length_b   1.000
_cell.length_c   1.000
_cell.angle_alpha   90.00
_cell.angle_beta   90.00
_cell.angle_gamma   90.00
#
_symmetry.space_group_name_H-M   'P 1'
#
loop_
_entity.id
_entity.type
_entity.pdbx_description
1 polymer ?
#
loop_
_entity_poly.entity_id
_entity_poly.type
_entity_poly.pdbx_seq_one_letter_code
_entity_poly.pdbx_strand_id
1 'polypeptide(L)'
;MNDLSIAGQFADLATFQGAIDRVMAMRVIAKQFGHELYCHKNIARAQVTQNLSMPQAIQAFERNKQQAIMQWLTRHGPFWEESRLHSPDDYLECNGEIVTETAVGEAAFCSHHGVQRHLISMTPSSWEFSPITVDWVSDGKIRSFAVVNYWEEEELKSSLRAASAPISSWKQLEEVARKRFTDLTFSIDSFELLYGHPFVPSASRQILTLLETLNRFKCCFDGNGVRTEEGDQIYQNHFTGNEAWFTDSSSSEKNEFNAELTFKHPELDGKFLFCSWHGKVNTPKIRIHFSWPVRSDESLYVVYVGPKITKR
;
A
#
# COMPACT_ATOMS: atom_id res chain seq x y z
N MET A 1 -11.22 -0.18 7.05
CA MET A 1 -12.65 -0.06 7.39
C MET A 1 -13.36 0.35 6.12
N ASN A 2 -14.37 -0.41 5.73
CA ASN A 2 -15.21 -0.13 4.58
C ASN A 2 -16.11 1.06 4.92
N ASP A 3 -15.79 2.24 4.40
CA ASP A 3 -16.56 3.47 4.60
C ASP A 3 -17.95 3.41 3.95
N LEU A 4 -18.11 2.64 2.86
CA LEU A 4 -19.40 2.41 2.22
C LEU A 4 -20.35 1.57 3.09
N SER A 5 -19.83 0.91 4.13
CA SER A 5 -20.66 0.22 5.10
C SER A 5 -21.40 1.18 6.06
N ILE A 6 -21.24 2.51 5.92
CA ILE A 6 -21.95 3.53 6.69
C ILE A 6 -22.71 4.46 5.73
N ALA A 7 -24.04 4.34 5.73
CA ALA A 7 -24.92 5.04 4.79
C ALA A 7 -26.22 5.52 5.44
N GLY A 8 -26.22 5.87 6.74
CA GLY A 8 -27.42 6.33 7.44
C GLY A 8 -28.40 5.20 7.79
N GLN A 9 -27.95 3.95 7.75
CA GLN A 9 -28.80 2.76 7.83
C GLN A 9 -29.21 2.35 9.25
N PHE A 10 -28.57 2.88 10.29
CA PHE A 10 -28.88 2.48 11.66
C PHE A 10 -30.21 3.10 12.11
N ALA A 11 -31.12 2.25 12.59
CA ALA A 11 -32.46 2.67 13.00
C ALA A 11 -32.43 3.61 14.22
N ASP A 12 -31.48 3.38 15.12
CA ASP A 12 -31.32 4.15 16.35
C ASP A 12 -29.85 4.18 16.82
N LEU A 13 -29.61 4.95 17.88
CA LEU A 13 -28.30 5.09 18.48
C LEU A 13 -27.78 3.78 19.09
N ALA A 14 -28.66 2.94 19.64
CA ALA A 14 -28.26 1.68 20.27
C ALA A 14 -27.74 0.68 19.23
N THR A 15 -28.39 0.61 18.06
CA THR A 15 -27.98 -0.20 16.92
C THR A 15 -26.63 0.27 16.39
N PHE A 16 -26.45 1.58 16.21
CA PHE A 16 -25.16 2.16 15.83
C PHE A 16 -24.07 1.87 16.87
N GLN A 17 -24.38 1.99 18.16
CA GLN A 17 -23.45 1.69 19.24
C GLN A 17 -22.98 0.23 19.18
N GLY A 18 -23.88 -0.72 18.97
CA GLY A 18 -23.52 -2.13 18.77
C GLY A 18 -22.62 -2.35 17.54
N ALA A 19 -22.89 -1.64 16.44
CA ALA A 19 -22.10 -1.72 15.22
C ALA A 19 -20.67 -1.21 15.42
N ILE A 20 -20.50 -0.04 16.03
CA ILE A 20 -19.17 0.54 16.28
C ILE A 20 -18.41 -0.25 17.34
N ASP A 21 -19.07 -0.79 18.36
CA ASP A 21 -18.44 -1.62 19.39
C ASP A 21 -17.83 -2.89 18.76
N ARG A 22 -18.54 -3.55 17.83
CA ARG A 22 -18.00 -4.67 17.04
C ARG A 22 -16.78 -4.27 16.21
N VAL A 23 -16.85 -3.16 15.47
CA VAL A 23 -15.70 -2.68 14.68
C VAL A 23 -14.49 -2.38 15.57
N MET A 24 -14.72 -1.80 16.75
CA MET A 24 -13.66 -1.52 17.72
C MET A 24 -13.06 -2.81 18.29
N ALA A 25 -13.87 -3.83 18.56
CA ALA A 25 -13.38 -5.16 18.96
C ALA A 25 -12.54 -5.81 17.85
N MET A 26 -13.02 -5.79 16.61
CA MET A 26 -12.27 -6.27 15.44
C MET A 26 -10.96 -5.51 15.23
N ARG A 27 -10.93 -4.19 15.50
CA ARG A 27 -9.70 -3.39 15.48
C ARG A 27 -8.70 -3.84 16.55
N VAL A 28 -9.17 -4.19 17.75
CA VAL A 28 -8.31 -4.73 18.81
C VAL A 28 -7.76 -6.10 18.40
N ILE A 29 -8.59 -6.98 17.83
CA ILE A 29 -8.16 -8.28 17.29
C ILE A 29 -7.06 -8.05 16.23
N ALA A 30 -7.27 -7.19 15.24
CA ALA A 30 -6.27 -6.89 14.21
C ALA A 30 -4.93 -6.45 14.82
N LYS A 31 -4.96 -5.56 15.83
CA LYS A 31 -3.75 -5.10 16.53
C LYS A 31 -3.02 -6.20 17.27
N GLN A 32 -3.73 -7.17 17.86
CA GLN A 32 -3.09 -8.32 18.53
C GLN A 32 -2.25 -9.17 17.55
N PHE A 33 -2.63 -9.19 16.27
CA PHE A 33 -1.88 -9.86 15.20
C PHE A 33 -0.90 -8.91 14.47
N GLY A 34 -0.69 -7.69 14.99
CA GLY A 34 0.23 -6.71 14.41
C GLY A 34 -0.31 -5.97 13.17
N HIS A 35 -1.61 -6.03 12.92
CA HIS A 35 -2.27 -5.29 11.85
C HIS A 35 -3.01 -4.06 12.39
N GLU A 36 -3.21 -3.06 11.52
CA GLU A 36 -3.93 -1.85 11.87
C GLU A 36 -5.21 -1.72 11.04
N LEU A 37 -6.28 -1.20 11.66
CA LEU A 37 -7.51 -0.86 10.94
C LEU A 37 -7.48 0.60 10.49
N TYR A 38 -7.23 0.79 9.19
CA TYR A 38 -7.24 2.09 8.53
C TYR A 38 -8.67 2.56 8.25
N CYS A 39 -8.89 3.87 8.27
CA CYS A 39 -10.17 4.49 7.90
C CYS A 39 -9.93 5.68 6.94
N HIS A 40 -11.00 6.11 6.27
CA HIS A 40 -10.98 7.35 5.47
C HIS A 40 -11.22 8.55 6.39
N LYS A 41 -10.58 9.71 6.17
CA LYS A 41 -10.75 10.90 7.02
C LYS A 41 -12.18 11.43 7.00
N ASN A 42 -12.89 11.24 5.87
CA ASN A 42 -14.28 11.69 5.76
C ASN A 42 -15.28 10.81 6.53
N ILE A 43 -14.88 9.63 7.02
CA ILE A 43 -15.77 8.77 7.80
C ILE A 43 -16.26 9.47 9.09
N ALA A 44 -15.46 10.38 9.63
CA ALA A 44 -15.82 11.19 10.79
C ALA A 44 -17.01 12.14 10.50
N ARG A 45 -17.37 12.33 9.23
CA ARG A 45 -18.50 13.15 8.78
C ARG A 45 -19.67 12.32 8.23
N ALA A 46 -19.55 10.99 8.24
CA ALA A 46 -20.57 10.11 7.67
C ALA A 46 -21.90 10.25 8.40
N GLN A 47 -22.99 10.05 7.67
CA GLN A 47 -24.34 9.95 8.22
C GLN A 47 -24.53 8.53 8.78
N VAL A 48 -24.92 8.39 10.05
CA VAL A 48 -25.04 7.06 10.70
C VAL A 48 -26.48 6.60 10.82
N THR A 49 -27.39 7.49 11.22
CA THR A 49 -28.85 7.26 11.14
C THR A 49 -29.45 8.22 10.13
N GLN A 50 -30.74 8.12 9.83
CA GLN A 50 -31.43 9.08 8.97
C GLN A 50 -31.27 10.55 9.43
N ASN A 51 -31.05 10.78 10.73
CA ASN A 51 -31.05 12.13 11.31
C ASN A 51 -29.75 12.51 12.04
N LEU A 52 -28.87 11.55 12.33
CA LEU A 52 -27.64 11.79 13.08
C LEU A 52 -26.40 11.51 12.23
N SER A 53 -25.49 12.48 12.26
CA SER A 53 -24.12 12.31 11.79
C SER A 53 -23.26 11.56 12.82
N MET A 54 -22.13 11.02 12.35
CA MET A 54 -21.14 10.32 13.17
C MET A 54 -20.75 11.10 14.45
N PRO A 55 -20.40 12.41 14.41
CA PRO A 55 -20.06 13.14 15.63
C PRO A 55 -21.24 13.31 16.58
N GLN A 56 -22.45 13.56 16.06
CA GLN A 56 -23.65 13.74 16.88
C GLN A 56 -24.04 12.45 17.60
N ALA A 57 -23.95 11.31 16.92
CA ALA A 57 -24.21 10.01 17.52
C ALA A 57 -23.17 9.66 18.59
N ILE A 58 -21.87 9.85 18.30
CA ILE A 58 -20.79 9.55 19.24
C ILE A 58 -20.84 10.45 20.48
N GLN A 59 -21.35 11.68 20.38
CA GLN A 59 -21.53 12.59 21.53
C GLN A 59 -22.49 12.04 22.59
N ALA A 60 -23.39 11.13 22.23
CA ALA A 60 -24.32 10.51 23.16
C ALA A 60 -23.72 9.29 23.89
N PHE A 61 -22.49 8.89 23.58
CA PHE A 61 -21.79 7.81 24.27
C PHE A 61 -21.09 8.31 25.54
N GLU A 62 -20.69 7.36 26.39
CA GLU A 62 -19.84 7.66 27.55
C GLU A 62 -18.50 8.31 27.11
N ARG A 63 -17.99 9.21 27.96
CA ARG A 63 -16.86 10.09 27.63
C ARG A 63 -15.60 9.35 27.16
N ASN A 64 -15.29 8.20 27.77
CA ASN A 64 -14.10 7.42 27.41
C ASN A 64 -14.26 6.79 26.02
N LYS A 65 -15.43 6.24 25.71
CA LYS A 65 -15.75 5.66 24.41
C LYS A 65 -15.77 6.73 23.32
N GLN A 66 -16.42 7.86 23.60
CA GLN A 66 -16.41 9.04 22.74
C GLN A 66 -14.98 9.45 22.37
N GLN A 67 -14.11 9.61 23.38
CA GLN A 67 -12.73 10.02 23.18
C GLN A 67 -11.95 9.00 22.34
N ALA A 68 -12.07 7.71 22.64
CA ALA A 68 -11.36 6.65 21.91
C ALA A 68 -11.74 6.59 20.43
N ILE A 69 -13.05 6.65 20.12
CA ILE A 69 -13.54 6.60 18.73
C ILE A 69 -13.13 7.88 18.00
N MET A 70 -13.37 9.06 18.57
CA MET A 70 -13.04 10.32 17.91
C MET A 70 -11.54 10.49 17.69
N GLN A 71 -10.70 10.05 18.63
CA GLN A 71 -9.26 10.03 18.45
C GLN A 71 -8.84 9.18 17.25
N TRP A 72 -9.41 7.99 17.10
CA TRP A 72 -9.17 7.11 15.96
C TRP A 72 -9.64 7.74 14.64
N LEU A 73 -10.89 8.22 14.57
CA LEU A 73 -11.48 8.70 13.32
C LEU A 73 -10.96 10.06 12.83
N THR A 74 -10.36 10.89 13.70
CA THR A 74 -10.00 12.27 13.33
C THR A 74 -8.53 12.63 13.47
N ARG A 75 -7.86 12.23 14.56
CA ARG A 75 -6.53 12.78 14.91
C ARG A 75 -5.40 11.78 14.78
N HIS A 76 -5.62 10.53 15.15
CA HIS A 76 -4.56 9.54 15.26
C HIS A 76 -4.59 8.49 14.16
N GLY A 77 -5.74 8.30 13.51
CA GLY A 77 -5.87 7.32 12.43
C GLY A 77 -5.49 5.90 12.89
N PRO A 78 -4.98 5.06 11.97
CA PRO A 78 -4.34 5.47 10.73
C PRO A 78 -5.30 5.71 9.55
N PHE A 79 -4.88 6.53 8.58
CA PHE A 79 -5.68 6.90 7.40
C PHE A 79 -5.09 6.33 6.11
N TRP A 80 -5.93 5.83 5.21
CA TRP A 80 -5.44 5.21 3.97
C TRP A 80 -5.16 6.21 2.84
N GLU A 81 -5.81 7.38 2.82
CA GLU A 81 -5.64 8.43 1.79
C GLU A 81 -4.19 8.90 1.61
N GLU A 82 -3.37 8.78 2.66
CA GLU A 82 -1.95 9.16 2.63
C GLU A 82 -1.10 8.23 1.75
N SER A 83 -1.71 7.22 1.11
CA SER A 83 -1.06 6.21 0.29
C SER A 83 -1.71 6.03 -1.08
N ARG A 84 -2.36 7.06 -1.67
CA ARG A 84 -2.96 6.95 -3.02
C ARG A 84 -1.90 6.56 -4.06
N LEU A 85 -2.18 5.51 -4.84
CA LEU A 85 -1.26 4.94 -5.82
C LEU A 85 -1.80 4.89 -7.26
N HIS A 86 -3.07 5.21 -7.52
CA HIS A 86 -3.68 5.13 -8.86
C HIS A 86 -3.74 6.50 -9.59
N SER A 87 -3.72 6.46 -10.92
CA SER A 87 -3.76 7.62 -11.82
C SER A 87 -5.10 8.39 -11.70
N PRO A 88 -5.16 9.70 -12.03
CA PRO A 88 -6.41 10.47 -12.07
C PRO A 88 -7.42 10.01 -13.13
N ASP A 89 -6.95 9.40 -14.23
CA ASP A 89 -7.78 8.99 -15.37
C ASP A 89 -8.36 7.57 -15.22
N ASP A 90 -7.91 6.84 -14.20
CA ASP A 90 -8.39 5.52 -13.85
C ASP A 90 -9.56 5.61 -12.87
N TYR A 91 -10.57 4.76 -13.04
CA TYR A 91 -11.62 4.60 -12.04
C TYR A 91 -11.83 3.15 -11.64
N LEU A 92 -12.26 2.99 -10.39
CA LEU A 92 -12.66 1.71 -9.81
C LEU A 92 -14.16 1.74 -9.62
N GLU A 93 -14.82 0.65 -9.99
CA GLU A 93 -16.26 0.49 -9.94
C GLU A 93 -16.63 -0.78 -9.16
N CYS A 94 -17.72 -0.74 -8.42
CA CYS A 94 -18.32 -1.92 -7.80
C CYS A 94 -19.84 -1.84 -8.02
N ASN A 95 -20.40 -2.83 -8.72
CA ASN A 95 -21.84 -2.91 -9.00
C ASN A 95 -22.46 -1.64 -9.62
N GLY A 96 -21.80 -0.98 -10.57
CA GLY A 96 -22.30 0.25 -11.20
C GLY A 96 -21.93 1.55 -10.48
N GLU A 97 -21.33 1.48 -9.29
CA GLU A 97 -20.98 2.64 -8.47
C GLU A 97 -19.47 2.89 -8.50
N ILE A 98 -19.06 4.15 -8.68
CA ILE A 98 -17.64 4.53 -8.62
C ILE A 98 -17.15 4.45 -7.18
N VAL A 99 -16.15 3.61 -6.92
CA VAL A 99 -15.55 3.35 -5.61
C VAL A 99 -14.09 3.79 -5.51
N THR A 100 -13.58 4.52 -6.50
CA THR A 100 -12.19 5.01 -6.58
C THR A 100 -11.69 5.63 -5.28
N GLU A 101 -12.45 6.55 -4.69
CA GLU A 101 -12.07 7.30 -3.48
C GLU A 101 -12.63 6.67 -2.20
N THR A 102 -12.71 5.35 -2.15
CA THR A 102 -13.24 4.59 -1.02
C THR A 102 -12.25 3.53 -0.57
N ALA A 103 -12.43 3.01 0.65
CA ALA A 103 -11.60 1.91 1.13
C ALA A 103 -11.73 0.66 0.25
N VAL A 104 -12.88 0.45 -0.41
CA VAL A 104 -13.12 -0.66 -1.33
C VAL A 104 -12.21 -0.55 -2.56
N GLY A 105 -12.22 0.61 -3.22
CA GLY A 105 -11.34 0.87 -4.38
C GLY A 105 -9.87 0.77 -4.01
N GLU A 106 -9.45 1.42 -2.93
CA GLU A 106 -8.07 1.40 -2.46
C GLU A 106 -7.59 -0.02 -2.11
N ALA A 107 -8.43 -0.85 -1.48
CA ALA A 107 -8.10 -2.23 -1.17
C ALA A 107 -7.95 -3.10 -2.43
N ALA A 108 -8.81 -2.90 -3.44
CA ALA A 108 -8.72 -3.58 -4.72
C ALA A 108 -7.44 -3.19 -5.47
N PHE A 109 -7.17 -1.88 -5.56
CA PHE A 109 -5.98 -1.36 -6.23
C PHE A 109 -4.69 -1.87 -5.58
N CYS A 110 -4.62 -1.88 -4.25
CA CYS A 110 -3.47 -2.44 -3.54
C CYS A 110 -3.30 -3.94 -3.77
N SER A 111 -4.40 -4.69 -3.77
CA SER A 111 -4.38 -6.13 -4.00
C SER A 111 -3.88 -6.46 -5.41
N HIS A 112 -4.24 -5.66 -6.42
CA HIS A 112 -3.68 -5.78 -7.76
C HIS A 112 -2.15 -5.62 -7.79
N HIS A 113 -1.61 -4.70 -6.98
CA HIS A 113 -0.18 -4.43 -6.87
C HIS A 113 0.53 -5.33 -5.85
N GLY A 114 -0.04 -6.49 -5.52
CA GLY A 114 0.57 -7.49 -4.65
C GLY A 114 0.61 -7.10 -3.16
N VAL A 115 -0.13 -6.07 -2.76
CA VAL A 115 -0.33 -5.65 -1.37
C VAL A 115 -1.71 -6.08 -0.91
N GLN A 116 -1.79 -7.25 -0.28
CA GLN A 116 -3.06 -7.75 0.25
C GLN A 116 -3.64 -6.78 1.28
N ARG A 117 -4.87 -6.33 1.04
CA ARG A 117 -5.67 -5.55 1.97
C ARG A 117 -7.04 -6.18 2.08
N HIS A 118 -7.54 -6.26 3.30
CA HIS A 118 -8.88 -6.73 3.60
C HIS A 118 -9.72 -5.60 4.17
N LEU A 119 -11.03 -5.76 4.07
CA LEU A 119 -12.02 -4.82 4.54
C LEU A 119 -12.68 -5.30 5.83
N ILE A 120 -13.20 -4.33 6.59
CA ILE A 120 -14.07 -4.58 7.73
C ILE A 120 -15.29 -3.68 7.55
N SER A 121 -16.47 -4.29 7.44
CA SER A 121 -17.77 -3.61 7.34
C SER A 121 -18.46 -3.52 8.70
N MET A 122 -19.31 -2.51 8.87
CA MET A 122 -20.28 -2.45 9.97
C MET A 122 -21.49 -3.36 9.70
N THR A 123 -22.13 -3.81 10.78
CA THR A 123 -23.41 -4.54 10.75
C THR A 123 -24.45 -3.75 11.56
N PRO A 124 -25.69 -3.54 11.07
CA PRO A 124 -26.18 -3.90 9.74
C PRO A 124 -25.59 -3.05 8.60
N SER A 125 -25.38 -3.63 7.43
CA SER A 125 -24.98 -2.96 6.19
C SER A 125 -25.31 -3.81 4.96
N SER A 126 -25.51 -3.17 3.80
CA SER A 126 -25.55 -3.86 2.50
C SER A 126 -24.19 -4.45 2.09
N TRP A 127 -23.11 -4.13 2.82
CA TRP A 127 -21.75 -4.58 2.57
C TRP A 127 -21.32 -5.76 3.47
N GLU A 128 -22.28 -6.58 3.92
CA GLU A 128 -22.04 -7.82 4.68
C GLU A 128 -21.93 -9.02 3.73
N PHE A 129 -20.97 -8.94 2.80
CA PHE A 129 -20.65 -10.02 1.88
C PHE A 129 -19.16 -10.04 1.55
N SER A 130 -18.67 -11.21 1.14
CA SER A 130 -17.30 -11.43 0.69
C SER A 130 -17.25 -12.54 -0.36
N PRO A 131 -16.40 -12.46 -1.39
CA PRO A 131 -15.56 -11.30 -1.73
C PRO A 131 -16.36 -10.12 -2.29
N ILE A 132 -15.82 -8.91 -2.16
CA ILE A 132 -16.27 -7.73 -2.88
C ILE A 132 -15.51 -7.68 -4.21
N THR A 133 -16.22 -7.76 -5.32
CA THR A 133 -15.63 -7.65 -6.66
C THR A 133 -15.56 -6.18 -7.09
N VAL A 134 -14.38 -5.71 -7.46
CA VAL A 134 -14.13 -4.35 -7.93
C VAL A 134 -13.52 -4.40 -9.32
N ASP A 135 -14.12 -3.69 -10.24
CA ASP A 135 -13.65 -3.52 -11.60
C ASP A 135 -12.78 -2.27 -11.69
N TRP A 136 -11.54 -2.44 -12.12
CA TRP A 136 -10.66 -1.33 -12.49
C TRP A 136 -10.76 -1.11 -13.98
N VAL A 137 -11.23 0.08 -14.35
CA VAL A 137 -11.34 0.51 -15.73
C VAL A 137 -10.21 1.48 -16.02
N SER A 138 -9.34 1.08 -16.95
CA SER A 138 -8.15 1.83 -17.36
C SER A 138 -7.92 1.60 -18.85
N ASP A 139 -7.82 2.68 -19.64
CA ASP A 139 -7.61 2.64 -21.09
C ASP A 139 -8.59 1.72 -21.86
N GLY A 140 -9.86 1.67 -21.42
CA GLY A 140 -10.90 0.83 -22.03
C GLY A 140 -10.75 -0.67 -21.73
N LYS A 141 -9.78 -1.08 -20.91
CA LYS A 141 -9.65 -2.44 -20.38
C LYS A 141 -10.29 -2.50 -18.99
N ILE A 142 -11.01 -3.60 -18.73
CA ILE A 142 -11.62 -3.88 -17.42
C ILE A 142 -10.85 -5.03 -16.77
N ARG A 143 -10.43 -4.84 -15.51
CA ARG A 143 -9.82 -5.87 -14.68
C ARG A 143 -10.57 -6.00 -13.36
N SER A 144 -11.07 -7.18 -13.07
CA SER A 144 -11.84 -7.44 -11.84
C SER A 144 -10.96 -8.00 -10.72
N PHE A 145 -11.15 -7.50 -9.50
CA PHE A 145 -10.40 -7.92 -8.32
C PHE A 145 -11.34 -8.29 -7.18
N ALA A 146 -11.04 -9.42 -6.52
CA ALA A 146 -11.77 -9.86 -5.34
C ALA A 146 -11.09 -9.34 -4.07
N VAL A 147 -11.81 -8.54 -3.28
CA VAL A 147 -11.36 -8.03 -1.99
C VAL A 147 -12.08 -8.78 -0.86
N VAL A 148 -11.31 -9.37 0.05
CA VAL A 148 -11.88 -10.02 1.22
C VAL A 148 -12.43 -8.97 2.19
N ASN A 149 -13.59 -9.24 2.76
CA ASN A 149 -14.31 -8.33 3.65
C ASN A 149 -14.85 -9.11 4.84
N TYR A 150 -14.69 -8.56 6.04
CA TYR A 150 -15.13 -9.20 7.28
C TYR A 150 -16.15 -8.32 7.99
N TRP A 151 -17.17 -8.95 8.58
CA TRP A 151 -18.11 -8.29 9.50
C TRP A 151 -18.29 -9.08 10.81
N GLU A 152 -17.67 -10.26 10.91
CA GLU A 152 -17.66 -11.11 12.10
C GLU A 152 -16.27 -11.23 12.72
N GLU A 153 -16.20 -11.16 14.06
CA GLU A 153 -14.95 -11.16 14.83
C GLU A 153 -14.17 -12.47 14.68
N GLU A 154 -14.84 -13.62 14.74
CA GLU A 154 -14.19 -14.94 14.73
C GLU A 154 -13.66 -15.31 13.34
N GLU A 155 -14.31 -14.88 12.26
CA GLU A 155 -13.80 -15.04 10.90
C GLU A 155 -12.53 -14.23 10.67
N LEU A 156 -12.54 -12.95 11.07
CA LEU A 156 -11.35 -12.09 11.01
C LEU A 156 -10.19 -12.72 11.79
N LYS A 157 -10.45 -13.13 13.03
CA LYS A 157 -9.44 -13.74 13.90
C LYS A 157 -8.87 -15.04 13.34
N SER A 158 -9.71 -15.88 12.74
CA SER A 158 -9.28 -17.12 12.09
C SER A 158 -8.39 -16.84 10.88
N SER A 159 -8.75 -15.84 10.06
CA SER A 159 -7.92 -15.41 8.94
C SER A 159 -6.55 -14.87 9.39
N LEU A 160 -6.54 -13.99 10.41
CA LEU A 160 -5.31 -13.41 10.93
C LEU A 160 -4.37 -14.43 11.56
N ARG A 161 -4.90 -15.51 12.16
CA ARG A 161 -4.09 -16.64 12.65
C ARG A 161 -3.41 -17.42 11.52
N ALA A 162 -4.07 -17.52 10.37
CA ALA A 162 -3.53 -18.20 9.20
C ALA A 162 -2.58 -17.32 8.38
N ALA A 163 -2.65 -15.99 8.56
CA ALA A 163 -1.78 -15.05 7.87
C ALA A 163 -0.34 -15.08 8.41
N SER A 164 0.62 -14.84 7.52
CA SER A 164 2.01 -14.61 7.91
C SER A 164 2.11 -13.40 8.83
N ALA A 165 2.96 -13.50 9.86
CA ALA A 165 3.20 -12.39 10.77
C ALA A 165 3.61 -11.12 9.99
N PRO A 166 3.10 -9.94 10.36
CA PRO A 166 3.45 -8.70 9.70
C PRO A 166 4.93 -8.37 9.89
N ILE A 167 5.51 -7.71 8.89
CA ILE A 167 6.87 -7.19 8.97
C ILE A 167 6.90 -6.07 10.01
N SER A 168 7.72 -6.24 11.05
CA SER A 168 7.84 -5.29 12.16
C SER A 168 9.22 -4.64 12.27
N SER A 169 10.12 -4.91 11.33
CA SER A 169 11.47 -4.32 11.30
C SER A 169 12.04 -4.24 9.87
N TRP A 170 13.02 -3.37 9.66
CA TRP A 170 13.74 -3.28 8.39
C TRP A 170 14.50 -4.56 8.03
N LYS A 171 14.99 -5.29 9.04
CA LYS A 171 15.66 -6.58 8.83
C LYS A 171 14.70 -7.65 8.33
N GLN A 172 13.52 -7.76 8.93
CA GLN A 172 12.48 -8.66 8.41
C GLN A 172 12.00 -8.23 7.02
N LEU A 173 11.97 -6.93 6.72
CA LEU A 173 11.67 -6.44 5.37
C LEU A 173 12.70 -6.96 4.37
N GLU A 174 13.99 -6.84 4.68
CA GLU A 174 15.06 -7.39 3.84
C GLU A 174 14.88 -8.91 3.62
N GLU A 175 14.70 -9.67 4.70
CA GLU A 175 14.53 -11.13 4.63
C GLU A 175 13.35 -11.52 3.73
N VAL A 176 12.21 -10.84 3.86
CA VAL A 176 11.04 -11.06 3.02
C VAL A 176 11.31 -10.65 1.57
N ALA A 177 11.92 -9.48 1.34
CA ALA A 177 12.22 -8.98 0.00
C ALA A 177 13.14 -9.93 -0.77
N ARG A 178 14.25 -10.34 -0.16
CA ARG A 178 15.21 -11.28 -0.77
C ARG A 178 14.59 -12.64 -1.07
N LYS A 179 13.67 -13.11 -0.23
CA LYS A 179 12.98 -14.39 -0.45
C LYS A 179 11.90 -14.31 -1.53
N ARG A 180 11.18 -13.18 -1.59
CA ARG A 180 10.00 -13.01 -2.46
C ARG A 180 10.36 -12.60 -3.88
N PHE A 181 11.36 -11.74 -4.06
CA PHE A 181 11.69 -11.14 -5.35
C PHE A 181 12.93 -11.81 -5.95
N THR A 182 12.72 -13.00 -6.52
CA THR A 182 13.79 -13.88 -7.02
C THR A 182 14.42 -13.42 -8.32
N ASP A 183 13.78 -12.51 -9.06
CA ASP A 183 14.29 -11.95 -10.31
C ASP A 183 15.12 -10.68 -10.07
N LEU A 184 15.21 -10.24 -8.81
CA LEU A 184 16.05 -9.12 -8.38
C LEU A 184 17.32 -9.63 -7.69
N THR A 185 18.46 -9.03 -8.03
CA THR A 185 19.73 -9.30 -7.37
C THR A 185 20.07 -8.18 -6.41
N PHE A 186 20.00 -8.44 -5.11
CA PHE A 186 20.25 -7.44 -4.07
C PHE A 186 21.74 -7.42 -3.66
N SER A 187 22.38 -6.25 -3.64
CA SER A 187 23.70 -6.09 -2.98
C SER A 187 23.64 -6.58 -1.54
N ILE A 188 24.76 -7.08 -1.01
CA ILE A 188 24.80 -7.61 0.37
C ILE A 188 24.42 -6.57 1.43
N ASP A 189 24.74 -5.30 1.16
CA ASP A 189 24.55 -4.13 2.01
C ASP A 189 23.36 -3.25 1.57
N SER A 190 22.52 -3.72 0.64
CA SER A 190 21.49 -2.88 0.01
C SER A 190 20.51 -2.26 1.03
N PHE A 191 20.25 -2.91 2.18
CA PHE A 191 19.34 -2.42 3.22
C PHE A 191 20.04 -1.83 4.45
N GLU A 192 21.38 -1.90 4.56
CA GLU A 192 22.11 -1.58 5.80
C GLU A 192 21.76 -0.20 6.36
N LEU A 193 21.62 0.78 5.46
CA LEU A 193 21.35 2.16 5.83
C LEU A 193 19.94 2.38 6.41
N LEU A 194 19.02 1.43 6.31
CA LEU A 194 17.73 1.51 7.01
C LEU A 194 17.81 1.09 8.48
N TYR A 195 18.78 0.25 8.87
CA TYR A 195 18.79 -0.37 10.21
C TYR A 195 18.96 0.65 11.35
N GLY A 196 19.56 1.80 11.07
CA GLY A 196 19.66 2.91 12.01
C GLY A 196 18.41 3.79 12.13
N HIS A 197 17.36 3.56 11.32
CA HIS A 197 16.17 4.40 11.30
C HIS A 197 14.95 3.74 11.97
N PRO A 198 14.04 4.53 12.56
CA PRO A 198 12.76 4.03 13.05
C PRO A 198 12.02 3.26 11.96
N PHE A 199 11.47 2.09 12.31
CA PHE A 199 10.67 1.31 11.39
C PHE A 199 9.35 2.01 11.09
N VAL A 200 9.00 2.12 9.81
CA VAL A 200 7.76 2.75 9.36
C VAL A 200 6.98 1.74 8.51
N PRO A 201 5.89 1.14 9.03
CA PRO A 201 5.15 0.09 8.33
C PRO A 201 4.61 0.50 6.96
N SER A 202 4.14 1.75 6.81
CA SER A 202 3.66 2.26 5.52
C SER A 202 4.77 2.30 4.47
N ALA A 203 5.95 2.79 4.83
CA ALA A 203 7.12 2.81 3.95
C ALA A 203 7.61 1.39 3.64
N SER A 204 7.60 0.47 4.61
CA SER A 204 7.92 -0.95 4.35
C SER A 204 7.01 -1.56 3.29
N ARG A 205 5.69 -1.30 3.35
CA ARG A 205 4.75 -1.75 2.32
C ARG A 205 5.05 -1.12 0.96
N GLN A 206 5.31 0.19 0.92
CA GLN A 206 5.63 0.89 -0.33
C GLN A 206 6.93 0.37 -0.96
N ILE A 207 7.95 0.04 -0.14
CA ILE A 207 9.18 -0.61 -0.61
C ILE A 207 8.86 -1.94 -1.28
N LEU A 208 8.05 -2.80 -0.64
CA LEU A 208 7.63 -4.07 -1.24
C LEU A 208 6.88 -3.89 -2.56
N THR A 209 6.01 -2.89 -2.66
CA THR A 209 5.28 -2.58 -3.91
C THR A 209 6.24 -2.19 -5.04
N LEU A 210 7.23 -1.33 -4.75
CA LEU A 210 8.22 -0.91 -5.73
C LEU A 210 9.11 -2.09 -6.16
N LEU A 211 9.53 -2.94 -5.22
CA LEU A 211 10.33 -4.13 -5.52
C LEU A 211 9.54 -5.17 -6.33
N GLU A 212 8.27 -5.42 -5.99
CA GLU A 212 7.38 -6.28 -6.80
C GLU A 212 7.25 -5.76 -8.23
N THR A 213 7.09 -4.45 -8.39
CA THR A 213 6.99 -3.81 -9.72
C THR A 213 8.28 -4.02 -10.51
N LEU A 214 9.45 -3.83 -9.90
CA LEU A 214 10.75 -4.11 -10.54
C LEU A 214 10.92 -5.59 -10.87
N ASN A 215 10.54 -6.49 -9.96
CA ASN A 215 10.64 -7.94 -10.16
C ASN A 215 9.80 -8.37 -11.37
N ARG A 216 8.53 -7.93 -11.43
CA ARG A 216 7.65 -8.17 -12.58
C ARG A 216 8.23 -7.59 -13.86
N PHE A 217 8.70 -6.33 -13.82
CA PHE A 217 9.26 -5.66 -14.99
C PHE A 217 10.45 -6.42 -15.59
N LYS A 218 11.30 -7.00 -14.75
CA LYS A 218 12.44 -7.83 -15.18
C LYS A 218 12.01 -9.09 -15.92
N CYS A 219 10.80 -9.59 -15.68
CA CYS A 219 10.24 -10.77 -16.36
C CYS A 219 9.48 -10.43 -17.65
N CYS A 220 9.28 -9.15 -17.98
CA CYS A 220 8.44 -8.74 -19.10
C CYS A 220 9.22 -8.59 -20.42
N PHE A 221 10.05 -9.57 -20.78
CA PHE A 221 10.78 -9.61 -22.05
C PHE A 221 10.46 -10.89 -22.84
N ASP A 222 10.37 -10.79 -24.15
CA ASP A 222 10.19 -11.93 -25.04
C ASP A 222 11.51 -12.66 -25.31
N GLY A 223 11.43 -13.75 -26.09
CA GLY A 223 12.61 -14.55 -26.45
C GLY A 223 13.67 -13.81 -27.28
N ASN A 224 13.36 -12.64 -27.83
CA ASN A 224 14.29 -11.78 -28.55
C ASN A 224 14.87 -10.66 -27.67
N GLY A 225 14.50 -10.61 -26.38
CA GLY A 225 14.89 -9.54 -25.47
C GLY A 225 14.13 -8.23 -25.68
N VAL A 226 13.03 -8.26 -26.44
CA VAL A 226 12.14 -7.11 -26.63
C VAL A 226 11.14 -7.09 -25.49
N ARG A 227 10.79 -5.90 -25.00
CA ARG A 227 9.79 -5.75 -23.95
C ARG A 227 8.42 -6.22 -24.45
N THR A 228 7.71 -6.99 -23.63
CA THR A 228 6.34 -7.43 -23.88
C THR A 228 5.33 -6.29 -23.69
N GLU A 229 4.07 -6.47 -24.11
CA GLU A 229 2.99 -5.49 -23.89
C GLU A 229 2.80 -5.18 -22.38
N GLU A 230 2.86 -6.20 -21.51
CA GLU A 230 2.81 -5.99 -20.07
C GLU A 230 3.98 -5.12 -19.59
N GLY A 231 5.18 -5.40 -20.08
CA GLY A 231 6.35 -4.61 -19.72
C GLY A 231 6.22 -3.17 -20.22
N ASP A 232 5.72 -2.95 -21.43
CA ASP A 232 5.48 -1.60 -21.93
C ASP A 232 4.45 -0.87 -21.07
N GLN A 233 3.39 -1.54 -20.62
CA GLN A 233 2.43 -0.94 -19.70
C GLN A 233 3.07 -0.60 -18.35
N ILE A 234 3.88 -1.49 -17.77
CA ILE A 234 4.63 -1.19 -16.53
C ILE A 234 5.55 0.01 -16.72
N TYR A 235 6.26 0.07 -17.85
CA TYR A 235 7.17 1.17 -18.17
C TYR A 235 6.41 2.51 -18.27
N GLN A 236 5.34 2.56 -19.06
CA GLN A 236 4.55 3.78 -19.22
C GLN A 236 3.96 4.23 -17.87
N ASN A 237 3.35 3.31 -17.12
CA ASN A 237 2.63 3.64 -15.88
C ASN A 237 3.56 4.05 -14.73
N HIS A 238 4.78 3.50 -14.66
CA HIS A 238 5.62 3.65 -13.46
C HIS A 238 6.97 4.33 -13.69
N PHE A 239 7.44 4.43 -14.94
CA PHE A 239 8.75 5.02 -15.28
C PHE A 239 8.65 6.31 -16.10
N THR A 240 7.44 6.70 -16.52
CA THR A 240 7.20 7.91 -17.32
C THR A 240 6.17 8.83 -16.66
N GLY A 241 6.22 10.12 -17.01
CA GLY A 241 5.31 11.13 -16.46
C GLY A 241 5.79 11.79 -15.15
N ASN A 242 5.05 12.81 -14.71
CA ASN A 242 5.42 13.63 -13.55
C ASN A 242 5.24 12.90 -12.22
N GLU A 243 4.35 11.91 -12.17
CA GLU A 243 4.05 11.12 -10.96
C GLU A 243 4.67 9.71 -11.01
N ALA A 244 5.66 9.51 -11.89
CA ALA A 244 6.37 8.26 -12.04
C ALA A 244 6.95 7.76 -10.70
N TRP A 245 6.73 6.49 -10.41
CA TRP A 245 7.25 5.82 -9.23
C TRP A 245 8.76 5.68 -9.27
N PHE A 246 9.29 5.46 -10.48
CA PHE A 246 10.70 5.34 -10.79
C PHE A 246 11.14 6.50 -11.66
N THR A 247 12.20 7.19 -11.26
CA THR A 247 12.77 8.24 -12.10
C THR A 247 14.28 8.22 -12.04
N ASP A 248 14.87 8.80 -13.07
CA ASP A 248 16.28 9.14 -13.07
C ASP A 248 16.56 10.37 -12.17
N SER A 249 17.79 10.45 -11.66
CA SER A 249 18.29 11.67 -11.03
C SER A 249 18.51 12.77 -12.08
N SER A 250 18.32 14.02 -11.67
CA SER A 250 18.61 15.18 -12.51
C SER A 250 20.11 15.26 -12.89
N SER A 251 20.44 15.95 -13.97
CA SER A 251 21.84 16.11 -14.40
C SER A 251 22.73 16.76 -13.34
N SER A 252 22.20 17.73 -12.59
CA SER A 252 22.92 18.35 -11.46
C SER A 252 23.15 17.36 -10.32
N GLU A 253 22.13 16.59 -9.93
CA GLU A 253 22.27 15.55 -8.90
C GLU A 253 23.27 14.47 -9.31
N LYS A 254 23.25 14.04 -10.58
CA LYS A 254 24.21 13.05 -11.10
C LYS A 254 25.67 13.53 -11.03
N ASN A 255 25.89 14.82 -11.23
CA ASN A 255 27.22 15.43 -11.17
C ASN A 255 27.66 15.68 -9.72
N GLU A 256 26.76 16.21 -8.88
CA GLU A 256 27.04 16.56 -7.48
C GLU A 256 27.24 15.32 -6.61
N PHE A 257 26.41 14.29 -6.80
CA PHE A 257 26.40 13.06 -6.00
C PHE A 257 26.95 11.86 -6.78
N ASN A 258 27.89 12.08 -7.70
CA ASN A 258 28.39 11.04 -8.60
C ASN A 258 28.97 9.84 -7.83
N ALA A 259 29.74 10.12 -6.78
CA ALA A 259 30.37 9.10 -5.95
C ALA A 259 29.33 8.31 -5.14
N GLU A 260 28.34 9.00 -4.57
CA GLU A 260 27.27 8.42 -3.76
C GLU A 260 26.24 7.64 -4.58
N LEU A 261 26.12 7.94 -5.87
CA LEU A 261 25.31 7.19 -6.84
C LEU A 261 26.10 6.06 -7.52
N THR A 262 27.35 5.84 -7.11
CA THR A 262 28.20 4.74 -7.60
C THR A 262 28.34 3.68 -6.52
N PHE A 263 27.85 2.49 -6.81
CA PHE A 263 27.77 1.36 -5.87
C PHE A 263 28.71 0.24 -6.29
N LYS A 264 29.12 -0.61 -5.35
CA LYS A 264 29.88 -1.82 -5.69
C LYS A 264 28.99 -2.77 -6.50
N HIS A 265 29.58 -3.41 -7.51
CA HIS A 265 28.87 -4.41 -8.30
C HIS A 265 28.61 -5.66 -7.43
N PRO A 266 27.36 -6.18 -7.34
CA PRO A 266 27.04 -7.28 -6.43
C PRO A 266 27.79 -8.58 -6.73
N GLU A 267 28.07 -8.84 -8.01
CA GLU A 267 28.66 -10.11 -8.47
C GLU A 267 30.11 -10.01 -8.97
N LEU A 268 30.63 -8.79 -9.19
CA LEU A 268 31.92 -8.58 -9.86
C LEU A 268 32.84 -7.78 -8.95
N ASP A 269 33.80 -8.46 -8.32
CA ASP A 269 34.71 -7.81 -7.39
C ASP A 269 35.53 -6.70 -8.05
N GLY A 270 35.71 -5.59 -7.33
CA GLY A 270 36.37 -4.37 -7.83
C GLY A 270 35.65 -3.63 -8.95
N LYS A 271 34.45 -4.04 -9.35
CA LYS A 271 33.60 -3.30 -10.31
C LYS A 271 32.56 -2.46 -9.57
N PHE A 272 32.09 -1.43 -10.27
CA PHE A 272 31.12 -0.47 -9.74
C PHE A 272 29.99 -0.24 -10.74
N LEU A 273 28.81 0.10 -10.24
CA LEU A 273 27.60 0.43 -10.98
C LEU A 273 27.18 1.86 -10.65
N PHE A 274 27.01 2.69 -11.68
CA PHE A 274 26.42 4.01 -11.52
C PHE A 274 24.88 3.91 -11.62
N CYS A 275 24.20 3.95 -10.48
CA CYS A 275 22.76 3.71 -10.36
C CYS A 275 22.03 5.01 -9.99
N SER A 276 21.72 5.83 -10.99
CA SER A 276 21.00 7.10 -10.80
C SER A 276 19.46 6.95 -10.81
N TRP A 277 18.95 5.88 -11.42
CA TRP A 277 17.53 5.53 -11.39
C TRP A 277 17.10 5.04 -10.01
N HIS A 278 15.93 5.49 -9.56
CA HIS A 278 15.43 5.15 -8.25
C HIS A 278 13.90 5.11 -8.12
N GLY A 279 13.41 4.21 -7.27
CA GLY A 279 12.03 4.21 -6.77
C GLY A 279 11.86 5.18 -5.61
N LYS A 280 10.70 5.83 -5.49
CA LYS A 280 10.44 6.87 -4.49
C LYS A 280 9.43 6.43 -3.43
N VAL A 281 9.85 6.50 -2.17
CA VAL A 281 8.98 6.51 -0.99
C VAL A 281 9.08 7.90 -0.37
N ASN A 282 7.95 8.58 -0.16
CA ASN A 282 7.96 10.00 0.22
C ASN A 282 7.96 10.23 1.73
N THR A 283 7.40 9.31 2.51
CA THR A 283 7.26 9.45 3.97
C THR A 283 7.64 8.16 4.71
N PRO A 284 8.84 8.08 5.31
CA PRO A 284 9.96 9.02 5.15
C PRO A 284 10.54 8.97 3.73
N LYS A 285 11.32 10.00 3.36
CA LYS A 285 12.00 10.07 2.05
C LYS A 285 13.04 8.95 1.93
N ILE A 286 12.63 7.82 1.38
CA ILE A 286 13.44 6.64 1.08
C ILE A 286 13.57 6.49 -0.45
N ARG A 287 14.69 5.95 -0.90
CA ARG A 287 15.02 5.67 -2.29
C ARG A 287 15.48 4.23 -2.44
N ILE A 288 15.07 3.62 -3.55
CA ILE A 288 15.51 2.30 -3.97
C ILE A 288 16.33 2.51 -5.24
N HIS A 289 17.66 2.48 -5.19
CA HIS A 289 18.48 2.59 -6.39
C HIS A 289 18.73 1.21 -7.00
N PHE A 290 18.68 1.16 -8.32
CA PHE A 290 18.83 -0.08 -9.08
C PHE A 290 19.60 0.15 -10.39
N SER A 291 20.08 -0.94 -10.99
CA SER A 291 20.75 -0.88 -12.30
C SER A 291 19.79 -0.49 -13.43
N TRP A 292 20.29 0.29 -14.37
CA TRP A 292 19.53 0.76 -15.53
C TRP A 292 20.44 0.81 -16.77
N PRO A 293 19.94 0.50 -17.98
CA PRO A 293 18.59 0.04 -18.31
C PRO A 293 18.29 -1.38 -17.81
N VAL A 294 17.01 -1.69 -17.57
CA VAL A 294 16.59 -3.08 -17.32
C VAL A 294 16.59 -3.83 -18.64
N ARG A 295 17.27 -4.99 -18.67
CA ARG A 295 17.45 -5.82 -19.88
C ARG A 295 17.10 -7.28 -19.59
N SER A 296 16.79 -8.05 -20.62
CA SER A 296 16.47 -9.48 -20.49
C SER A 296 17.70 -10.33 -20.14
N ASP A 297 18.85 -9.97 -20.68
CA ASP A 297 20.11 -10.73 -20.65
C ASP A 297 21.03 -10.39 -19.46
N GLU A 298 20.65 -9.39 -18.65
CA GLU A 298 21.42 -8.95 -17.49
C GLU A 298 20.56 -9.02 -16.21
N SER A 299 21.20 -9.27 -15.06
CA SER A 299 20.55 -9.19 -13.76
C SER A 299 20.11 -7.75 -13.46
N LEU A 300 18.94 -7.61 -12.82
CA LEU A 300 18.49 -6.33 -12.29
C LEU A 300 19.00 -6.19 -10.85
N TYR A 301 19.97 -5.32 -10.65
CA TYR A 301 20.61 -5.12 -9.35
C TYR A 301 19.86 -4.09 -8.52
N VAL A 302 19.45 -4.43 -7.31
CA VAL A 302 18.99 -3.47 -6.29
C VAL A 302 20.16 -3.20 -5.37
N VAL A 303 20.76 -2.01 -5.52
CA VAL A 303 22.04 -1.69 -4.89
C VAL A 303 21.90 -0.86 -3.62
N TYR A 304 20.73 -0.25 -3.41
CA TYR A 304 20.49 0.63 -2.29
C TYR A 304 19.00 0.71 -1.97
N VAL A 305 18.66 0.60 -0.69
CA VAL A 305 17.35 0.85 -0.10
C VAL A 305 17.61 1.63 1.17
N GLY A 306 17.31 2.93 1.16
CA GLY A 306 17.68 3.80 2.27
C GLY A 306 17.19 5.23 2.13
N PRO A 307 17.53 6.12 3.06
CA PRO A 307 17.17 7.54 2.97
C PRO A 307 17.58 8.16 1.63
N LYS A 308 16.84 9.18 1.15
CA LYS A 308 17.24 9.90 -0.07
C LYS A 308 18.71 10.39 0.04
N ILE A 309 19.57 9.98 -0.90
CA ILE A 309 21.00 10.33 -0.98
C ILE A 309 21.19 11.82 -1.25
N THR A 310 20.46 12.37 -2.23
CA THR A 310 20.58 13.77 -2.65
C THR A 310 19.80 14.73 -1.72
N LYS A 311 19.98 14.58 -0.40
CA LYS A 311 19.51 15.52 0.62
C LYS A 311 20.56 16.62 0.79
N ARG A 312 20.15 17.85 0.52
CA ARG A 312 20.85 19.05 0.96
C ARG A 312 20.32 19.48 2.33
#